data_AF-A0A6J1WW95-F1
#
_entry.id   AF-A0A6J1WW95-F1
#
_cell.length_a   1.000
_cell.length_b   1.000
_cell.length_c   1.000
_cell.angle_alpha   90.00
_cell.angle_beta   90.00
_cell.angle_gamma   90.00
#
_symmetry.space_group_name_H-M   'P 1'
#
loop_
_entity.id
_entity.type
_entity.pdbx_description
1 polymer ?
#
loop_
_entity_poly.entity_id
_entity_poly.type
_entity_poly.pdbx_seq_one_letter_code
_entity_poly.pdbx_strand_id
1 'polypeptide(L)'
;MEPEEVYAEALEGNRIDDVIDEPAHCYSSPCTTNGDCCRGLLCLETDDGGRCLPAFAGRKLGEICNRENQCDAGLVCEEVVPGEMHVCRPPSAGRKQYNDDCNSSSECDITRGLCCIMQRRHRQKPRKSCGYFKEPLVCIGPVATDQIREFVQHTAGEKRVGVYRLH
;
A
#
# COMPACT_ATOMS: atom_id res chain seq x y z
N MET A 1 39.57 35.35 -37.88
CA MET A 1 40.32 35.47 -36.62
C MET A 1 40.13 36.88 -36.08
N GLU A 2 39.53 37.17 -34.94
CA GLU A 2 38.46 36.58 -34.13
C GLU A 2 37.83 37.76 -33.36
N PRO A 3 36.52 37.76 -33.07
CA PRO A 3 35.87 38.79 -32.27
C PRO A 3 35.65 38.27 -30.84
N GLU A 4 36.62 38.44 -29.94
CA GLU A 4 36.50 37.96 -28.54
C GLU A 4 36.98 38.97 -27.49
N GLU A 5 36.52 40.23 -27.57
CA GLU A 5 36.73 41.21 -26.48
C GLU A 5 35.43 41.95 -26.12
N VAL A 6 34.32 41.20 -26.02
CA VAL A 6 33.04 41.69 -25.44
C VAL A 6 32.58 40.77 -24.31
N TYR A 7 33.50 40.24 -23.51
CA TYR A 7 33.20 39.43 -22.33
C TYR A 7 33.83 40.03 -21.07
N ALA A 8 33.48 41.27 -20.78
CA ALA A 8 33.83 41.92 -19.53
C ALA A 8 32.66 42.78 -19.06
N GLU A 9 31.54 42.14 -18.69
CA GLU A 9 30.49 42.66 -17.80
C GLU A 9 29.32 41.66 -17.79
N ALA A 10 29.16 40.90 -16.70
CA ALA A 10 27.93 40.24 -16.22
C ALA A 10 28.10 38.82 -15.61
N LEU A 11 29.21 38.50 -14.94
CA LEU A 11 29.36 37.19 -14.26
C LEU A 11 29.67 37.24 -12.76
N GLU A 12 29.40 38.35 -12.08
CA GLU A 12 29.42 38.37 -10.62
C GLU A 12 28.22 39.17 -10.11
N GLY A 13 27.19 38.48 -9.62
CA GLY A 13 26.09 39.17 -8.94
C GLY A 13 24.81 38.40 -8.70
N ASN A 14 24.53 37.32 -9.43
CA ASN A 14 23.36 36.48 -9.14
C ASN A 14 23.71 35.42 -8.10
N ARG A 15 23.96 35.87 -6.87
CA ARG A 15 23.73 35.04 -5.69
C ARG A 15 22.22 34.83 -5.62
N ILE A 16 21.76 33.76 -6.28
CA ILE A 16 20.43 33.21 -6.07
C ILE A 16 20.46 32.69 -4.63
N ASP A 17 20.12 33.55 -3.68
CA ASP A 17 19.81 33.14 -2.31
C ASP A 17 18.70 32.09 -2.41
N ASP A 18 19.06 30.86 -2.03
CA ASP A 18 18.23 29.77 -1.55
C ASP A 18 16.79 29.73 -2.08
N VAL A 19 16.64 29.01 -3.19
CA VAL A 19 15.37 28.41 -3.57
C VAL A 19 14.93 27.52 -2.41
N ILE A 20 13.94 28.00 -1.65
CA ILE A 20 13.18 27.22 -0.68
C ILE A 20 12.49 26.09 -1.45
N ASP A 21 13.03 24.88 -1.32
CA ASP A 21 12.49 23.60 -1.77
C ASP A 21 13.24 22.56 -0.88
N GLU A 22 12.71 21.73 -0.01
CA GLU A 22 11.42 21.08 0.20
C GLU A 22 11.49 20.39 1.60
N PRO A 23 10.40 19.83 2.14
CA PRO A 23 10.32 19.04 3.40
C PRO A 23 11.29 17.82 3.54
N ALA A 24 12.23 17.64 2.62
CA ALA A 24 13.22 16.56 2.60
C ALA A 24 14.28 16.63 3.74
N HIS A 25 14.49 17.79 4.38
CA HIS A 25 15.56 17.97 5.37
C HIS A 25 15.30 17.38 6.76
N CYS A 26 14.08 16.89 7.01
CA CYS A 26 13.68 16.41 8.33
C CYS A 26 13.47 14.91 8.39
N TYR A 27 13.19 14.28 7.25
CA TYR A 27 13.00 12.85 7.16
C TYR A 27 14.35 12.13 7.29
N SER A 28 14.45 11.17 8.21
CA SER A 28 15.66 10.40 8.53
C SER A 28 16.84 11.21 9.11
N SER A 29 16.60 12.47 9.49
CA SER A 29 17.57 13.31 10.18
C SER A 29 17.85 12.77 11.59
N PRO A 30 19.10 12.87 12.08
CA PRO A 30 19.45 12.39 13.41
C PRO A 30 18.70 13.18 14.49
N CYS A 31 18.25 12.51 15.54
CA CYS A 31 17.51 13.11 16.64
C CYS A 31 17.87 12.44 17.97
N THR A 32 17.61 13.15 19.07
CA THR A 32 17.71 12.61 20.44
C THR A 32 16.36 12.67 21.14
N THR A 33 15.50 13.59 20.74
CA THR A 33 14.16 13.79 21.29
C THR A 33 13.14 14.07 20.18
N ASN A 34 11.85 13.88 20.48
CA ASN A 34 10.77 14.20 19.54
C ASN A 34 10.72 15.68 19.12
N GLY A 35 11.34 16.58 19.90
CA GLY A 35 11.41 18.02 19.58
C GLY A 35 12.40 18.36 18.47
N ASP A 36 13.35 17.46 18.17
CA ASP A 36 14.33 17.62 17.09
C ASP A 36 13.71 17.33 15.72
N CYS A 37 12.49 16.77 15.70
CA CYS A 37 11.80 16.34 14.51
C CYS A 37 10.68 17.32 14.11
N CYS A 38 10.49 17.44 12.81
CA CYS A 38 9.42 18.26 12.25
C CYS A 38 8.06 17.65 12.54
N ARG A 39 7.03 18.49 12.45
CA ARG A 39 5.64 18.11 12.76
C ARG A 39 5.22 16.89 11.93
N GLY A 40 4.80 15.82 12.61
CA GLY A 40 4.39 14.55 11.99
C GLY A 40 5.47 13.46 11.98
N LEU A 41 6.70 13.80 12.36
CA LEU A 41 7.79 12.87 12.61
C LEU A 41 8.03 12.72 14.12
N LEU A 42 8.43 11.53 14.54
CA LEU A 42 8.85 11.17 15.89
C LEU A 42 10.31 10.72 15.84
N CYS A 43 11.01 10.91 16.94
CA CYS A 43 12.36 10.40 17.08
C CYS A 43 12.30 8.91 17.44
N LEU A 44 12.69 8.06 16.50
CA LEU A 44 12.71 6.61 16.68
C LEU A 44 14.16 6.11 16.71
N GLU A 45 14.47 5.25 17.67
CA GLU A 45 15.78 4.60 17.77
C GLU A 45 15.96 3.60 16.62
N THR A 46 17.07 3.72 15.89
CA THR A 46 17.52 2.76 14.87
C THR A 46 18.91 2.24 15.23
N ASP A 47 19.41 1.24 14.50
CA ASP A 47 20.75 0.67 14.75
C ASP A 47 21.88 1.71 14.66
N ASP A 48 21.66 2.79 13.90
CA ASP A 48 22.59 3.91 13.73
C ASP A 48 22.31 5.09 14.68
N GLY A 49 21.43 4.93 15.68
CA GLY A 49 20.96 5.97 16.59
C GLY A 49 19.56 6.52 16.28
N GLY A 50 19.12 7.55 17.01
CA GLY A 50 17.81 8.17 16.86
C GLY A 50 17.63 8.87 15.50
N ARG A 51 16.54 8.60 14.79
CA ARG A 51 16.19 9.18 13.49
C ARG A 51 14.76 9.71 13.48
N CYS A 52 14.54 10.85 12.85
CA CYS A 52 13.21 11.43 12.65
C CYS A 52 12.44 10.66 11.59
N LEU A 53 11.47 9.85 12.02
CA LEU A 53 10.66 9.00 11.17
C LEU A 53 9.17 9.25 11.43
N PRO A 54 8.28 8.95 10.49
CA PRO A 54 6.84 9.08 10.72
C PRO A 54 6.44 8.26 11.95
N ALA A 55 5.41 8.72 12.68
CA ALA A 55 4.84 7.96 13.79
C ALA A 55 4.41 6.54 13.39
N PHE A 56 4.26 6.31 12.09
CA PHE A 56 4.02 5.03 11.48
C PHE A 56 5.03 4.77 10.34
N ALA A 57 6.26 4.42 10.68
CA ALA A 57 7.10 3.66 9.77
C ALA A 57 6.64 2.20 9.91
N GLY A 58 5.73 1.77 9.04
CA GLY A 58 5.25 0.39 9.05
C GLY A 58 6.43 -0.58 8.93
N ARG A 59 6.32 -1.71 9.62
CA ARG A 59 7.36 -2.74 9.66
C ARG A 59 7.64 -3.30 8.27
N LYS A 60 8.92 -3.44 7.95
CA LYS A 60 9.41 -3.85 6.63
C LYS A 60 9.23 -5.35 6.39
N LEU A 61 9.47 -5.76 5.15
CA LEU A 61 9.43 -7.16 4.74
C LEU A 61 10.29 -8.04 5.67
N GLY A 62 9.67 -9.07 6.26
CA GLY A 62 10.32 -10.05 7.13
C GLY A 62 10.39 -9.64 8.61
N GLU A 63 9.99 -8.42 8.96
CA GLU A 63 9.96 -7.98 10.37
C GLU A 63 8.79 -8.62 11.11
N ILE A 64 9.03 -9.02 12.37
CA ILE A 64 7.99 -9.60 13.23
C ILE A 64 6.86 -8.58 13.39
N CYS A 65 5.61 -9.01 13.39
CA CYS A 65 4.46 -8.14 13.62
C CYS A 65 3.50 -8.84 14.58
N ASN A 66 2.63 -8.07 15.24
CA ASN A 66 1.62 -8.62 16.16
C ASN A 66 0.20 -8.24 15.75
N ARG A 67 0.04 -7.28 14.83
CA ARG A 67 -1.24 -6.78 14.34
C ARG A 67 -1.11 -6.45 12.86
N GLU A 68 -2.20 -6.60 12.12
CA GLU A 68 -2.24 -6.35 10.66
C GLU A 68 -1.80 -4.94 10.28
N ASN A 69 -2.11 -3.95 11.12
CA ASN A 69 -1.79 -2.56 10.85
C ASN A 69 -0.33 -2.19 11.16
N GLN A 70 0.54 -3.10 11.58
CA GLN A 70 1.92 -2.79 11.94
C GLN A 70 2.89 -2.82 10.76
N CYS A 71 2.48 -3.37 9.62
CA CYS A 71 3.35 -3.53 8.45
C CYS A 71 3.32 -2.29 7.54
N ASP A 72 4.38 -2.11 6.75
CA ASP A 72 4.49 -1.07 5.74
C ASP A 72 3.39 -1.20 4.66
N ALA A 73 3.14 -0.12 3.94
CA ALA A 73 2.12 -0.08 2.90
C ALA A 73 2.35 -1.21 1.87
N GLY A 74 1.33 -2.08 1.71
CA GLY A 74 1.41 -3.23 0.79
C GLY A 74 1.96 -4.51 1.42
N LEU A 75 2.25 -4.53 2.72
CA LEU A 75 2.58 -5.73 3.48
C LEU A 75 1.45 -6.11 4.43
N VAL A 76 1.33 -7.40 4.72
CA VAL A 76 0.34 -7.96 5.67
C VAL A 76 1.06 -8.76 6.75
N CYS A 77 0.53 -8.73 7.96
CA CYS A 77 1.06 -9.49 9.07
C CYS A 77 0.64 -10.97 8.93
N GLU A 78 1.54 -11.82 8.43
CA GLU A 78 1.27 -13.22 8.13
C GLU A 78 1.94 -14.13 9.17
N GLU A 79 1.20 -15.14 9.62
CA GLU A 79 1.70 -16.16 10.54
C GLU A 79 2.67 -17.11 9.83
N VAL A 80 3.93 -17.17 10.29
CA VAL A 80 4.96 -18.06 9.72
C VAL A 80 5.10 -19.33 10.56
N VAL A 81 4.89 -19.21 11.87
CA VAL A 81 4.90 -20.33 12.81
C VAL A 81 3.61 -20.27 13.63
N PRO A 82 2.79 -21.34 13.61
CA PRO A 82 1.51 -21.37 14.32
C PRO A 82 1.65 -20.99 15.80
N GLY A 83 0.99 -19.90 16.21
CA GLY A 83 0.92 -19.43 17.59
C GLY A 83 2.17 -18.79 18.16
N GLU A 84 3.28 -18.71 17.42
CA GLU A 84 4.57 -18.22 17.93
C GLU A 84 5.06 -16.95 17.22
N MET A 85 4.91 -16.87 15.89
CA MET A 85 5.58 -15.82 15.13
C MET A 85 4.80 -15.39 13.89
N HIS A 86 4.51 -14.10 13.81
CA HIS A 86 3.95 -13.45 12.63
C HIS A 86 4.96 -12.45 12.10
N VAL A 87 5.06 -12.32 10.77
CA VAL A 87 5.98 -11.38 10.13
C VAL A 87 5.30 -10.64 8.98
N CYS A 88 5.78 -9.44 8.68
CA CYS A 88 5.29 -8.64 7.57
C CYS A 88 5.74 -9.25 6.25
N ARG A 89 4.81 -9.80 5.48
CA ARG A 89 5.07 -10.37 4.16
C ARG A 89 4.28 -9.63 3.09
N PRO A 90 4.71 -9.68 1.81
CA PRO A 90 3.84 -9.26 0.73
C PRO A 90 2.60 -10.15 0.84
N PRO A 91 1.39 -9.62 0.59
CA PRO A 91 0.19 -10.45 0.54
C PRO A 91 0.51 -11.66 -0.35
N SER A 92 0.49 -12.85 0.26
CA SER A 92 1.01 -14.05 -0.37
C SER A 92 0.36 -14.20 -1.74
N ALA A 93 1.17 -14.51 -2.75
CA ALA A 93 0.80 -14.59 -4.17
C ALA A 93 -0.20 -15.74 -4.48
N GLY A 94 -0.99 -16.15 -3.50
CA GLY A 94 -2.07 -17.14 -3.56
C GLY A 94 -3.44 -16.53 -3.28
N ARG A 95 -3.65 -15.23 -3.57
CA ARG A 95 -5.01 -14.69 -3.65
C ARG A 95 -5.72 -15.40 -4.79
N LYS A 96 -6.74 -16.17 -4.41
CA LYS A 96 -7.57 -16.98 -5.28
C LYS A 96 -8.15 -16.11 -6.39
N GLN A 97 -8.09 -16.63 -7.61
CA GLN A 97 -8.56 -15.95 -8.81
C GLN A 97 -10.06 -16.13 -8.97
N TYR A 98 -10.62 -15.47 -9.99
CA TYR A 98 -12.04 -15.60 -10.28
C TYR A 98 -12.48 -17.07 -10.45
N ASN A 99 -13.59 -17.43 -9.79
CA ASN A 99 -14.16 -18.78 -9.66
C ASN A 99 -13.41 -19.79 -8.78
N ASP A 100 -12.30 -19.43 -8.17
CA ASP A 100 -11.64 -20.32 -7.20
C ASP A 100 -12.48 -20.46 -5.92
N ASP A 101 -12.55 -21.67 -5.36
CA ASP A 101 -13.32 -21.94 -4.14
C ASP A 101 -12.69 -21.22 -2.93
N CYS A 102 -13.51 -20.50 -2.17
CA CYS A 102 -13.08 -19.68 -1.03
C CYS A 102 -13.98 -19.91 0.20
N ASN A 103 -13.48 -19.67 1.40
CA ASN A 103 -14.30 -19.61 2.60
C ASN A 103 -14.55 -18.18 3.09
N SER A 104 -13.57 -17.29 2.91
CA SER A 104 -13.59 -15.87 3.31
C SER A 104 -13.07 -14.95 2.20
N SER A 105 -13.51 -13.69 2.19
CA SER A 105 -13.07 -12.68 1.21
C SER A 105 -11.59 -12.31 1.32
N SER A 106 -10.94 -12.60 2.46
CA SER A 106 -9.49 -12.44 2.63
C SER A 106 -8.68 -13.37 1.71
N GLU A 107 -9.26 -14.48 1.25
CA GLU A 107 -8.59 -15.43 0.36
C GLU A 107 -8.61 -14.97 -1.11
N CYS A 108 -9.48 -14.03 -1.47
CA CYS A 108 -9.66 -13.58 -2.84
C CYS A 108 -8.82 -12.35 -3.17
N ASP A 109 -8.57 -12.12 -4.46
CA ASP A 109 -7.81 -10.96 -4.90
C ASP A 109 -8.59 -9.63 -4.85
N ILE A 110 -8.58 -8.97 -3.70
CA ILE A 110 -9.26 -7.67 -3.52
C ILE A 110 -8.67 -6.58 -4.40
N THR A 111 -7.39 -6.68 -4.80
CA THR A 111 -6.74 -5.69 -5.68
C THR A 111 -7.34 -5.71 -7.08
N ARG A 112 -7.90 -6.87 -7.47
CA ARG A 112 -8.68 -7.08 -8.70
C ARG A 112 -10.18 -6.90 -8.49
N GLY A 113 -10.59 -6.42 -7.32
CA GLY A 113 -11.99 -6.28 -6.94
C GLY A 113 -12.68 -7.62 -6.74
N LEU A 114 -11.97 -8.68 -6.31
CA LEU A 114 -12.57 -9.97 -5.99
C LEU A 114 -12.86 -10.08 -4.49
N CYS A 115 -14.04 -10.63 -4.17
CA CYS A 115 -14.41 -11.05 -2.82
C CYS A 115 -15.04 -12.44 -2.86
N CYS A 116 -15.18 -13.09 -1.71
CA CYS A 116 -15.76 -14.42 -1.64
C CYS A 116 -17.28 -14.32 -1.69
N ILE A 117 -17.93 -14.91 -2.70
CA ILE A 117 -19.38 -14.80 -2.91
C ILE A 117 -20.04 -16.18 -2.98
N MET A 118 -21.30 -16.27 -2.56
CA MET A 118 -22.09 -17.49 -2.70
C MET A 118 -22.71 -17.58 -4.10
N GLN A 119 -22.20 -18.46 -4.96
CA GLN A 119 -22.78 -18.73 -6.27
C GLN A 119 -23.92 -19.76 -6.15
N ARG A 120 -25.15 -19.31 -6.43
CA ARG A 120 -26.32 -20.19 -6.58
C ARG A 120 -26.61 -20.37 -8.08
N ARG A 121 -26.53 -21.61 -8.56
CA ARG A 121 -26.90 -21.96 -9.94
C ARG A 121 -28.10 -22.91 -9.91
N HIS A 122 -28.99 -22.78 -10.89
CA HIS A 122 -30.13 -23.67 -11.02
C HIS A 122 -29.67 -25.14 -11.08
N ARG A 123 -30.24 -26.00 -10.22
CA ARG A 123 -29.95 -27.44 -10.09
C ARG A 123 -28.51 -27.80 -9.68
N GLN A 124 -27.68 -26.86 -9.21
CA GLN A 124 -26.36 -27.16 -8.65
C GLN A 124 -26.28 -26.79 -7.17
N LYS A 125 -25.45 -27.52 -6.42
CA LYS A 125 -25.19 -27.21 -5.02
C LYS A 125 -24.58 -25.81 -4.93
N PRO A 126 -25.07 -24.94 -4.03
CA PRO A 126 -24.45 -23.65 -3.77
C PRO A 126 -22.99 -23.83 -3.37
N ARG A 127 -22.09 -23.07 -4.01
CA ARG A 127 -20.66 -23.04 -3.67
C ARG A 127 -20.21 -21.62 -3.39
N LYS A 128 -19.16 -21.49 -2.60
CA LYS A 128 -18.51 -20.20 -2.32
C LYS A 128 -17.27 -20.11 -3.20
N SER A 129 -17.19 -19.05 -3.99
CA SER A 129 -16.04 -18.85 -4.88
C SER A 129 -15.72 -17.37 -5.04
N CYS A 130 -14.48 -17.04 -5.35
CA CYS A 130 -14.07 -15.66 -5.58
C CYS A 130 -14.80 -15.10 -6.81
N GLY A 131 -15.42 -13.94 -6.64
CA GLY A 131 -16.17 -13.25 -7.67
C GLY A 131 -16.03 -11.75 -7.50
N TYR A 132 -16.42 -10.99 -8.52
CA TYR A 132 -16.34 -9.54 -8.43
C TYR A 132 -17.21 -8.97 -7.34
N PHE A 133 -16.63 -7.99 -6.65
CA PHE A 133 -17.34 -7.12 -5.74
C PHE A 133 -18.49 -6.46 -6.48
N LYS A 134 -19.68 -6.54 -5.87
CA LYS A 134 -20.89 -5.88 -6.35
C LYS A 134 -21.42 -4.91 -5.32
N GLU A 135 -21.64 -5.47 -4.13
CA GLU A 135 -22.19 -4.80 -2.96
C GLU A 135 -21.54 -5.41 -1.70
N PRO A 136 -21.34 -4.63 -0.62
CA PRO A 136 -20.73 -5.12 0.62
C PRO A 136 -21.43 -6.36 1.20
N LEU A 137 -22.75 -6.44 1.08
CA LEU A 137 -23.58 -7.53 1.63
C LEU A 137 -23.41 -8.86 0.89
N VAL A 138 -22.85 -8.84 -0.33
CA VAL A 138 -22.67 -10.05 -1.16
C VAL A 138 -21.39 -10.79 -0.78
N CYS A 139 -20.42 -10.07 -0.23
CA CYS A 139 -19.14 -10.63 0.15
C CYS A 139 -19.19 -11.31 1.52
N ILE A 140 -18.54 -12.46 1.63
CA ILE A 140 -18.48 -13.26 2.85
C ILE A 140 -17.24 -12.84 3.65
N GLY A 141 -17.45 -12.32 4.85
CA GLY A 141 -16.38 -11.85 5.73
C GLY A 141 -16.00 -10.38 5.49
N PRO A 142 -14.98 -9.88 6.20
CA PRO A 142 -14.55 -8.49 6.07
C PRO A 142 -14.00 -8.23 4.66
N VAL A 143 -14.39 -7.10 4.08
CA VAL A 143 -13.86 -6.60 2.81
C VAL A 143 -13.44 -5.16 3.01
N ALA A 144 -12.18 -4.85 2.68
CA ALA A 144 -11.68 -3.48 2.65
C ALA A 144 -12.30 -2.74 1.45
N THR A 145 -13.51 -2.18 1.64
CA THR A 145 -14.28 -1.51 0.58
C THR A 145 -13.57 -0.26 0.03
N ASP A 146 -12.70 0.35 0.83
CA ASP A 146 -11.80 1.43 0.48
C ASP A 146 -10.72 1.03 -0.54
N GLN A 147 -10.39 -0.26 -0.62
CA GLN A 147 -9.34 -0.80 -1.50
C GLN A 147 -9.89 -1.35 -2.82
N ILE A 148 -11.21 -1.30 -3.02
CA ILE A 148 -11.87 -1.85 -4.21
C ILE A 148 -11.84 -0.82 -5.33
N ARG A 149 -11.13 -1.12 -6.40
CA ARG A 149 -11.08 -0.27 -7.59
C ARG A 149 -12.46 -0.12 -8.22
N GLU A 150 -12.85 1.13 -8.47
CA GLU A 150 -14.08 1.48 -9.21
C GLU A 150 -14.10 0.91 -10.64
N PHE A 151 -12.91 0.67 -11.21
CA PHE A 151 -12.72 0.06 -12.52
C PHE A 151 -12.02 -1.31 -12.41
N VAL A 152 -12.77 -2.36 -12.72
CA VAL A 152 -12.30 -3.75 -12.74
C VAL A 152 -11.88 -4.13 -14.16
N GLN A 153 -10.62 -4.54 -14.36
CA GLN A 153 -10.14 -5.07 -15.63
C GLN A 153 -10.47 -6.56 -15.75
N HIS A 154 -11.40 -6.89 -16.65
CA HIS A 154 -11.76 -8.27 -16.97
C HIS A 154 -10.70 -8.94 -17.84
N THR A 155 -10.20 -10.09 -17.42
CA THR A 155 -9.33 -10.94 -18.25
C THR A 155 -10.16 -11.89 -19.12
N ALA A 156 -9.61 -12.32 -20.28
CA ALA A 156 -10.31 -13.11 -21.28
C ALA A 156 -10.89 -14.42 -20.70
N GLY A 157 -12.21 -14.62 -20.86
CA GLY A 157 -12.97 -15.75 -20.30
C GLY A 157 -14.04 -15.35 -19.29
N GLU A 158 -14.05 -14.08 -18.87
CA GLU A 158 -14.94 -13.56 -17.85
C GLU A 158 -16.16 -12.87 -18.45
N LYS A 159 -17.37 -13.30 -18.07
CA LYS A 159 -18.61 -12.63 -18.51
C LYS A 159 -18.58 -11.19 -18.01
N ARG A 160 -18.62 -10.23 -18.93
CA ARG A 160 -18.71 -8.79 -18.67
C ARG A 160 -19.77 -8.52 -17.61
N VAL A 161 -19.34 -8.11 -16.42
CA VAL A 161 -20.25 -7.59 -15.39
C VAL A 161 -20.29 -6.08 -15.61
N GLY A 162 -21.49 -5.51 -15.70
CA GLY A 162 -21.67 -4.08 -15.99
C GLY A 162 -20.95 -3.18 -14.99
N VAL A 163 -20.64 -1.96 -15.44
CA VAL A 163 -19.97 -0.92 -14.64
C VAL A 163 -20.74 -0.69 -13.33
N TYR A 164 -20.05 -0.82 -12.20
CA TYR A 164 -20.57 -0.42 -10.90
C TYR A 164 -20.54 1.10 -10.80
N ARG A 165 -21.70 1.73 -10.61
CA ARG A 165 -21.78 3.11 -10.14
C ARG A 165 -22.02 3.09 -8.64
N LEU A 166 -21.04 3.56 -7.89
CA LEU A 166 -21.27 3.98 -6.51
C LEU A 166 -22.21 5.19 -6.55
N HIS A 167 -23.35 5.09 -5.87
CA HIS A 167 -24.28 6.20 -5.63
C HIS A 167 -23.98 6.84 -4.29
#